data_AF-A0A1B6KZQ0-F1
#
_entry.id   AF-A0A1B6KZQ0-F1
#
_cell.length_a   1.000
_cell.length_b   1.000
_cell.length_c   1.000
_cell.angle_alpha   90.00
_cell.angle_beta   90.00
_cell.angle_gamma   90.00
#
_symmetry.space_group_name_H-M   'P 1'
#
loop_
_entity.id
_entity.type
_entity.pdbx_description
1 polymer ?
#
loop_
_entity_poly.entity_id
_entity_poly.type
_entity_poly.pdbx_seq_one_letter_code
_entity_poly.pdbx_strand_id
1 'polypeptide(L)'
;GICTIGVKYSAICCTGPCKKWHHAGCVAMSECELKKLKKQQIESWRCPACKDNATTVTDMSDIENKIDSLLTEDNLDHETSLTLAAEAGQALLNENTILKQQIHDLKLTRLNRDSDFEDKIKEYEELVRDLQGKNVEMTQQLDY
;
A
#
# COMPACT_ATOMS: atom_id res chain seq x y z
N GLY A 1 6.16 3.28 9.56
CA GLY A 1 7.29 3.52 8.66
C GLY A 1 7.35 2.47 7.58
N ILE A 2 8.44 2.50 6.79
CA ILE A 2 8.77 1.46 5.79
C ILE A 2 9.39 0.24 6.48
N CYS A 3 10.18 0.46 7.54
CA CYS A 3 10.64 -0.61 8.41
C CYS A 3 9.68 -0.81 9.60
N THR A 4 9.75 -1.97 10.23
CA THR A 4 8.99 -2.37 11.43
C THR A 4 9.65 -1.90 12.74
N ILE A 5 10.80 -1.23 12.64
CA ILE A 5 11.57 -0.75 13.79
C ILE A 5 10.94 0.52 14.34
N GLY A 6 10.89 0.66 15.66
CA GLY A 6 10.43 1.90 16.32
C GLY A 6 11.29 3.11 15.95
N VAL A 7 10.66 4.27 15.84
CA VAL A 7 11.33 5.52 15.45
C VAL A 7 11.72 6.29 16.72
N LYS A 8 13.02 6.40 17.01
CA LYS A 8 13.53 7.10 18.21
C LYS A 8 14.20 8.43 17.90
N TYR A 9 14.99 8.48 16.82
CA TYR A 9 15.69 9.68 16.33
C TYR A 9 15.66 9.72 14.80
N SER A 10 15.97 10.89 14.23
CA SER A 10 16.16 11.09 12.79
C SER A 10 14.97 10.61 11.96
N ALA A 11 13.81 11.21 12.24
CA ALA A 11 12.53 10.84 11.69
C ALA A 11 11.83 12.00 11.00
N ILE A 12 11.01 11.69 10.01
CA ILE A 12 10.10 12.63 9.37
C ILE A 12 8.70 12.02 9.26
N CYS A 13 7.68 12.82 9.54
CA CYS A 13 6.29 12.41 9.44
C CYS A 13 5.77 12.73 8.04
N CYS A 14 5.15 11.74 7.38
CA CYS A 14 4.51 11.97 6.09
C CYS A 14 3.25 12.82 6.30
N THR A 15 3.14 13.94 5.58
CA THR A 15 1.94 14.79 5.63
C THR A 15 0.84 14.34 4.67
N GLY A 16 1.11 13.30 3.87
CA GLY A 16 0.12 12.61 3.02
C GLY A 16 -0.90 11.77 3.82
N PRO A 17 -1.74 10.98 3.13
CA PRO A 17 -2.86 10.25 3.76
C PRO A 17 -2.40 9.17 4.74
N CYS A 18 -1.18 8.63 4.59
CA CYS A 18 -0.72 7.57 5.48
C CYS A 18 -0.40 8.06 6.90
N LYS A 19 -0.05 9.35 7.08
CA LYS A 19 0.34 9.96 8.38
C LYS A 19 1.36 9.16 9.19
N LYS A 20 2.19 8.34 8.53
CA LYS A 20 3.20 7.48 9.17
C LYS A 20 4.49 8.25 9.39
N TRP A 21 5.19 7.91 10.48
CA TRP A 21 6.58 8.30 10.72
C TRP A 21 7.55 7.38 9.99
N HIS A 22 8.61 7.96 9.44
CA HIS A 22 9.66 7.26 8.69
C HIS A 22 11.04 7.67 9.22
N HIS A 23 11.95 6.71 9.40
CA HIS A 23 13.37 7.04 9.58
C HIS A 23 13.91 7.69 8.30
N ALA A 24 14.79 8.67 8.45
CA ALA A 24 15.42 9.36 7.33
C ALA A 24 16.07 8.36 6.35
N GLY A 25 16.85 7.41 6.87
CA GLY A 25 17.50 6.39 6.05
C GLY A 25 16.53 5.50 5.27
N CYS A 26 15.34 5.20 5.81
CA CYS A 26 14.33 4.41 5.12
C CYS A 26 13.69 5.13 3.93
N VAL A 27 13.85 6.45 3.84
CA VAL A 27 13.32 7.27 2.73
C VAL A 27 14.46 7.92 1.93
N ALA A 28 15.64 7.30 1.94
CA ALA A 28 16.84 7.77 1.24
C ALA A 28 17.23 9.21 1.58
N MET A 29 17.00 9.63 2.82
CA MET A 29 17.36 10.94 3.34
C MET A 29 18.43 10.77 4.43
N SER A 30 19.54 11.49 4.32
CA SER A 30 20.55 11.52 5.37
C SER A 30 20.11 12.39 6.56
N GLU A 31 20.69 12.17 7.74
CA GLU A 31 20.41 13.02 8.90
C GLU A 31 20.81 14.49 8.67
N CYS A 32 21.85 14.71 7.87
CA CYS A 32 22.32 16.05 7.52
C CYS A 32 21.29 16.78 6.65
N GLU A 33 20.68 16.08 5.68
CA GLU A 33 19.60 16.63 4.86
C GLU A 33 18.35 16.91 5.69
N LEU A 34 17.96 15.97 6.56
CA LEU A 34 16.80 16.14 7.45
C LEU A 34 16.95 17.39 8.34
N LYS A 35 18.15 17.63 8.90
CA LYS A 35 18.44 18.82 9.72
C LYS A 35 18.44 20.14 8.92
N LYS A 36 18.69 20.07 7.61
CA LYS A 36 18.68 21.23 6.71
C LYS A 36 17.29 21.57 6.18
N LEU A 37 16.29 20.71 6.37
CA LEU A 37 14.93 20.98 5.93
C LEU A 37 14.35 22.19 6.67
N LYS A 38 13.82 23.14 5.89
CA LYS A 38 13.04 24.25 6.43
C LYS A 38 11.67 23.75 6.88
N LYS A 39 11.04 24.47 7.81
CA LYS A 39 9.69 24.16 8.32
C LYS A 39 8.67 23.90 7.19
N GLN A 40 8.65 24.76 6.17
CA GLN A 40 7.79 24.61 4.99
C GLN A 40 8.00 23.28 4.25
N GLN A 41 9.25 22.81 4.16
CA GLN A 41 9.58 21.55 3.49
C GLN A 41 9.16 20.35 4.34
N ILE A 42 9.26 20.45 5.67
CA ILE A 42 8.78 19.40 6.60
C ILE A 42 7.25 19.29 6.50
N GLU A 43 6.55 20.42 6.50
CA GLU A 43 5.07 20.49 6.43
C GLU A 43 4.52 19.99 5.08
N SER A 44 5.30 20.08 4.00
CA SER A 44 4.93 19.59 2.67
C SER A 44 5.50 18.22 2.34
N TRP A 45 6.28 17.61 3.24
CA TRP A 45 6.99 16.37 2.92
C TRP A 45 6.03 15.15 2.86
N ARG A 46 6.13 14.39 1.76
CA ARG A 46 5.40 13.15 1.53
C ARG A 46 6.36 11.98 1.32
N CYS A 47 6.01 10.81 1.85
CA CYS A 47 6.78 9.59 1.62
C CYS A 47 6.57 9.06 0.19
N PRO A 48 7.49 8.23 -0.35
CA PRO A 48 7.41 7.73 -1.74
C PRO A 48 6.05 7.12 -2.10
N ALA A 49 5.52 6.23 -1.25
CA ALA A 49 4.19 5.63 -1.48
C ALA A 49 3.05 6.67 -1.58
N CYS A 50 3.15 7.80 -0.85
CA CYS A 50 2.17 8.89 -0.95
C CYS A 50 2.46 9.89 -2.09
N LYS A 51 3.66 9.86 -2.66
CA LYS A 51 4.00 10.61 -3.87
C LYS A 51 3.54 9.86 -5.12
N ASP A 52 3.74 8.56 -5.16
CA ASP A 52 3.38 7.72 -6.32
C ASP A 52 1.86 7.59 -6.46
N ASN A 53 1.13 7.55 -5.34
CA ASN A 53 -0.34 7.61 -5.34
C ASN A 53 -0.91 8.99 -5.75
N ALA A 54 -0.09 10.03 -5.95
CA ALA A 54 -0.57 11.28 -6.53
C ALA A 54 -0.77 11.17 -8.05
N THR A 55 -0.10 10.21 -8.71
CA THR A 55 -0.18 10.02 -10.18
C THR A 55 -1.47 9.33 -10.63
N THR A 56 -2.23 8.73 -9.70
CA THR A 56 -3.59 8.22 -9.96
C THR A 56 -4.69 9.25 -9.66
N VAL A 57 -4.33 10.49 -9.31
CA VAL A 57 -5.27 11.59 -8.99
C VAL A 57 -5.43 12.57 -10.16
N THR A 58 -4.82 12.27 -11.31
CA THR A 58 -4.80 13.17 -12.47
C THR A 58 -6.18 13.43 -13.10
N ASP A 59 -7.23 12.68 -12.74
CA ASP A 59 -8.61 12.99 -13.17
C ASP A 59 -9.44 13.79 -12.15
N MET A 60 -9.01 13.87 -10.88
CA MET A 60 -9.82 14.53 -9.83
C MET A 60 -9.53 16.03 -9.71
N SER A 61 -8.27 16.43 -9.90
CA SER A 61 -7.85 17.84 -9.91
C SER A 61 -8.51 18.62 -11.05
N ASP A 62 -8.69 18.00 -12.22
CA ASP A 62 -9.33 18.65 -13.37
C ASP A 62 -10.85 18.78 -13.19
N ILE A 63 -11.47 17.85 -12.45
CA ILE A 63 -12.88 17.94 -12.03
C ILE A 63 -13.04 19.02 -10.96
N GLU A 64 -12.14 19.10 -9.97
CA GLU A 64 -12.15 20.17 -8.95
C GLU A 64 -12.01 21.56 -9.58
N ASN A 65 -11.07 21.74 -10.51
CA ASN A 65 -10.89 23.00 -11.24
C ASN A 65 -12.11 23.37 -12.11
N LYS A 66 -12.80 22.37 -12.70
CA LYS A 66 -14.05 22.59 -13.45
C LYS A 66 -15.19 22.97 -12.51
N ILE A 67 -15.33 22.33 -11.35
CA ILE A 67 -16.36 22.64 -10.35
C ILE A 67 -16.19 24.07 -9.84
N ASP A 68 -14.96 24.48 -9.51
CA ASP A 68 -14.68 25.85 -9.06
C ASP A 68 -14.96 26.91 -10.14
N SER A 69 -14.68 26.59 -11.41
CA SER A 69 -15.01 27.49 -12.53
C SER A 69 -16.52 27.62 -12.75
N LEU A 70 -17.26 26.51 -12.59
CA LEU A 70 -18.72 26.47 -12.77
C LEU A 70 -19.46 27.13 -11.60
N LEU A 71 -18.92 27.10 -10.37
CA LEU A 71 -19.50 27.82 -9.21
C LEU A 71 -19.47 29.34 -9.36
N THR A 72 -18.68 29.89 -10.28
CA THR A 72 -18.59 31.34 -10.54
C THR A 72 -19.50 31.85 -11.65
N GLU A 73 -20.15 30.98 -12.43
CA GLU A 73 -21.14 31.36 -13.45
C GLU A 73 -22.56 31.05 -12.98
N ASP A 74 -23.32 32.10 -12.63
CA ASP A 74 -24.69 32.04 -12.06
C ASP A 74 -25.77 31.58 -13.07
N ASN A 75 -25.38 30.86 -14.11
CA ASN A 75 -26.25 30.43 -15.21
C ASN A 75 -25.85 29.05 -15.76
N LEU A 76 -25.48 28.11 -14.87
CA LEU A 76 -25.34 26.71 -15.29
C LEU A 76 -26.69 26.18 -15.74
N ASP A 77 -26.78 25.89 -17.03
CA ASP A 77 -27.89 25.16 -17.60
C ASP A 77 -28.03 23.81 -16.87
N HIS A 78 -29.25 23.50 -16.42
CA HIS A 78 -29.55 22.27 -15.67
C HIS A 78 -29.12 21.02 -16.44
N GLU A 79 -29.13 21.09 -17.78
CA GLU A 79 -28.65 20.03 -18.65
C GLU A 79 -27.16 19.73 -18.40
N THR A 80 -26.32 20.75 -18.26
CA THR A 80 -24.88 20.58 -17.98
C THR A 80 -24.64 19.96 -16.60
N SER A 81 -25.44 20.35 -15.60
CA SER A 81 -25.35 19.78 -14.24
C SER A 81 -25.76 18.30 -14.21
N LEU A 82 -26.80 17.92 -14.96
CA LEU A 82 -27.26 16.53 -15.06
C LEU A 82 -26.24 15.66 -15.80
N THR A 83 -25.62 16.17 -16.86
CA THR A 83 -24.56 15.46 -17.59
C THR A 83 -23.36 15.20 -16.69
N LEU A 84 -22.88 16.20 -15.94
CA LEU A 84 -21.77 16.03 -15.01
C LEU A 84 -22.08 15.01 -13.90
N ALA A 85 -23.30 15.02 -13.37
CA ALA A 85 -23.73 14.03 -12.37
C ALA A 85 -23.76 12.61 -12.95
N ALA A 86 -24.21 12.44 -14.19
CA ALA A 86 -24.21 11.15 -14.87
C ALA A 86 -22.78 10.66 -15.16
N GLU A 87 -21.89 11.55 -15.62
CA GLU A 87 -20.47 11.24 -15.86
C GLU A 87 -19.76 10.83 -14.56
N ALA A 88 -19.95 11.59 -13.48
CA ALA A 88 -19.42 11.27 -12.17
C ALA A 88 -19.96 9.92 -11.65
N GLY A 89 -21.26 9.67 -11.82
CA GLY A 89 -21.89 8.39 -11.46
C GLY A 89 -21.30 7.21 -12.24
N GLN A 90 -21.10 7.37 -13.55
CA GLN A 90 -20.52 6.32 -14.39
C GLN A 90 -19.05 6.05 -14.04
N ALA A 91 -18.27 7.09 -13.75
CA ALA A 91 -16.89 6.96 -13.29
C ALA A 91 -16.81 6.15 -11.99
N LEU A 92 -17.66 6.49 -11.01
CA LEU A 92 -17.74 5.77 -9.73
C LEU A 92 -18.17 4.30 -9.91
N LEU A 93 -19.13 4.02 -10.79
CA LEU A 93 -19.55 2.65 -11.09
C LEU A 93 -18.43 1.83 -11.75
N ASN A 94 -17.69 2.43 -12.67
CA ASN A 94 -16.55 1.80 -13.31
C ASN A 94 -15.44 1.50 -12.28
N GLU A 95 -15.09 2.45 -11.43
CA GLU A 95 -14.10 2.26 -10.37
C GLU A 95 -14.54 1.16 -9.39
N ASN A 96 -15.82 1.15 -8.97
CA ASN A 96 -16.35 0.10 -8.10
C ASN A 96 -16.25 -1.29 -8.73
N THR A 97 -16.48 -1.38 -10.04
CA THR A 97 -16.35 -2.63 -10.80
C THR A 97 -14.91 -3.10 -10.86
N ILE A 98 -13.96 -2.20 -11.15
CA ILE A 98 -12.52 -2.50 -11.17
C ILE A 98 -12.04 -2.95 -9.78
N LEU A 99 -12.42 -2.23 -8.72
CA LEU A 99 -12.05 -2.57 -7.35
C LEU A 99 -12.61 -3.94 -6.94
N LYS A 100 -13.84 -4.27 -7.31
CA LYS A 100 -14.43 -5.60 -7.09
C LYS A 100 -13.63 -6.69 -7.81
N GLN A 101 -13.20 -6.44 -9.04
CA GLN A 101 -12.37 -7.37 -9.79
C GLN A 101 -11.00 -7.57 -9.11
N GLN A 102 -10.33 -6.48 -8.72
CA GLN A 102 -9.04 -6.55 -8.01
C GLN A 102 -9.16 -7.33 -6.69
N ILE A 103 -10.24 -7.15 -5.94
CA ILE A 103 -10.51 -7.93 -4.72
C ILE A 103 -10.63 -9.41 -5.04
N HIS A 104 -11.33 -9.77 -6.12
CA HIS A 104 -11.46 -11.16 -6.55
C HIS A 104 -10.10 -11.77 -6.90
N ASP A 105 -9.29 -11.06 -7.70
CA ASP A 105 -7.99 -11.56 -8.16
C ASP A 105 -6.98 -11.68 -7.01
N LEU A 106 -7.01 -10.74 -6.06
CA LEU A 106 -6.22 -10.82 -4.83
C LEU A 106 -6.62 -12.00 -3.96
N LYS A 107 -7.92 -12.31 -3.85
CA LYS A 107 -8.40 -13.49 -3.13
C LYS A 107 -7.91 -14.79 -3.79
N LEU A 108 -7.97 -14.87 -5.12
CA LEU A 108 -7.49 -16.03 -5.86
C LEU A 108 -5.98 -16.23 -5.66
N THR A 109 -5.21 -15.15 -5.78
CA THR A 109 -3.75 -15.17 -5.55
C THR A 109 -3.41 -15.61 -4.13
N ARG A 110 -4.17 -15.15 -3.14
CA ARG A 110 -4.00 -15.57 -1.75
C ARG A 110 -4.26 -17.07 -1.57
N LEU A 111 -5.38 -17.57 -2.09
CA LEU A 111 -5.72 -18.99 -1.99
C LEU A 111 -4.65 -19.89 -2.61
N ASN A 112 -4.12 -19.50 -3.78
CA ASN A 112 -3.03 -20.25 -4.41
C ASN A 112 -1.78 -20.28 -3.54
N ARG A 113 -1.38 -19.14 -2.96
CA ARG A 113 -0.22 -19.09 -2.04
C ARG A 113 -0.45 -19.90 -0.77
N ASP A 114 -1.66 -19.86 -0.22
CA ASP A 114 -2.01 -20.64 0.97
C ASP A 114 -1.90 -22.15 0.66
N SER A 115 -2.36 -22.61 -0.52
CA SER A 115 -2.16 -23.98 -1.00
C SER A 115 -0.68 -24.36 -1.15
N ASP A 116 0.14 -23.50 -1.76
CA ASP A 116 1.58 -23.74 -1.92
C ASP A 116 2.28 -23.88 -0.56
N PHE A 117 1.85 -23.09 0.44
CA PHE A 117 2.38 -23.18 1.79
C PHE A 117 1.94 -24.46 2.50
N GLU A 118 0.70 -24.92 2.31
CA GLU A 118 0.22 -26.19 2.86
C GLU A 118 1.03 -27.37 2.34
N ASP A 119 1.27 -27.43 1.02
CA ASP A 119 2.10 -28.47 0.40
C ASP A 119 3.52 -28.47 0.97
N LYS A 120 4.13 -27.29 1.08
CA LYS A 120 5.49 -27.14 1.63
C LYS A 120 5.59 -27.49 3.11
N ILE A 121 4.55 -27.19 3.90
CA ILE A 121 4.48 -27.62 5.31
C ILE A 121 4.50 -29.14 5.37
N LYS A 122 3.69 -29.81 4.55
CA LYS A 122 3.62 -31.27 4.50
C LYS A 122 4.97 -31.90 4.13
N GLU A 123 5.67 -31.36 3.14
CA GLU A 123 7.02 -31.80 2.78
C GLU A 123 8.00 -31.69 3.98
N TYR A 124 7.95 -30.58 4.72
CA TYR A 124 8.80 -30.41 5.90
C TYR A 124 8.40 -31.34 7.05
N GLU A 125 7.11 -31.60 7.25
CA GLU A 125 6.62 -32.56 8.25
C GLU A 125 7.11 -33.99 7.96
N GLU A 126 7.12 -34.41 6.69
CA GLU A 126 7.67 -35.69 6.25
C GLU A 126 9.19 -35.75 6.49
N LEU A 127 9.93 -34.71 6.10
CA LEU A 127 11.38 -34.65 6.32
C LEU A 127 11.75 -34.73 7.81
N VAL A 128 11.01 -34.02 8.67
CA VAL A 128 11.24 -34.06 10.12
C VAL A 128 10.99 -35.46 10.67
N ARG A 129 9.94 -36.15 10.20
CA ARG A 129 9.62 -37.52 10.61
C ARG A 129 10.74 -38.49 10.25
N ASP A 130 11.28 -38.38 9.03
CA ASP A 130 12.38 -39.22 8.56
C ASP A 130 13.65 -38.99 9.38
N LEU A 131 13.99 -37.73 9.66
CA LEU A 131 15.14 -37.37 10.49
C LEU A 131 14.99 -37.86 11.93
N GLN A 132 13.79 -37.78 12.49
CA GLN A 132 13.49 -38.33 13.82
C GLN A 132 13.68 -39.85 13.84
N GLY A 133 13.19 -40.57 12.82
CA GLY A 133 13.39 -42.01 12.68
C GLY A 133 14.87 -42.40 12.66
N LYS A 134 15.67 -41.73 11.81
CA LYS A 134 17.13 -41.97 11.74
C LYS A 134 17.87 -41.67 13.04
N ASN A 135 17.48 -40.62 13.76
CA ASN A 135 18.07 -40.31 15.07
C ASN A 135 17.78 -41.41 16.10
N VAL A 136 16.59 -42.00 16.09
CA VAL A 136 16.24 -43.13 16.97
C VAL A 136 17.11 -44.35 16.65
N GLU A 137 17.26 -44.70 15.37
CA GLU A 137 18.12 -45.81 14.93
C GLU A 137 19.58 -45.58 15.34
N MET A 138 20.10 -44.37 15.13
CA MET A 138 21.48 -44.01 15.49
C MET A 138 21.70 -44.07 17.00
N THR A 139 20.72 -43.63 17.80
CA THR A 139 20.80 -43.69 19.27
C THR A 139 20.85 -45.14 19.74
N GLN A 140 20.02 -46.02 19.17
CA GLN A 140 20.04 -47.46 19.49
C GLN A 140 21.38 -48.13 19.16
N GLN A 141 22.07 -47.69 18.10
CA GLN A 141 23.39 -48.22 17.73
C GLN A 141 24.52 -47.79 18.68
N LEU A 142 24.36 -46.67 19.39
CA LEU A 142 25.34 -46.17 20.35
C LEU A 142 25.21 -46.83 21.74
N ASP A 143 24.05 -47.42 22.04
CA ASP A 143 23.77 -48.11 23.30
C ASP A 143 24.23 -49.60 23.31
N TYR A 144 24.83 -50.09 22.22
CA TYR A 144 25.44 -51.43 22.06
C TYR A 144 26.97 -51.37 22.05
#